data_AF-A0A453LCU3-F1
#
_entry.id   AF-A0A453LCU3-F1
#
_cell.length_a   1.000
_cell.length_b   1.000
_cell.length_c   1.000
_cell.angle_alpha   90.00
_cell.angle_beta   90.00
_cell.angle_gamma   90.00
#
_symmetry.space_group_name_H-M   'P 1'
#
loop_
_entity.id
_entity.type
_entity.pdbx_description
1 polymer ?
#
loop_
_entity_poly.entity_id
_entity_poly.type
_entity_poly.pdbx_seq_one_letter_code
_entity_poly.pdbx_strand_id
1 'polypeptide(L)'
;MLVSCVSGAQLSNYATFLTDPHMAPLSIVMTSLSTASAVFFTPTLSYLLIGKKLPVDVVGMMSSIVQIVVAPIAAGLLLNRFLPRLCSAIQPFLPPLSVFVTALCVGSPLAINIKAVLSPYGLSIVFLLFAFHTTSFVAGYHLAGTWFRKSADVKALQRTISFETGMQSSLLALALANRFFPDPLVGVPPAVSVCLLLPKAPPVAFISALSMNCFDYSLSNVT
;
A
#
# COMPACT_ATOMS: atom_id res chain seq x y z
N MET A 1 -6.89 -10.97 -3.77
CA MET A 1 -8.16 -10.41 -3.25
C MET A 1 -7.91 -9.40 -2.14
N LEU A 2 -7.45 -9.78 -0.94
CA LEU A 2 -7.27 -8.78 0.15
C LEU A 2 -6.38 -7.61 -0.30
N VAL A 3 -5.22 -7.89 -0.92
CA VAL A 3 -4.30 -6.88 -1.47
C VAL A 3 -4.97 -5.96 -2.51
N SER A 4 -6.00 -6.43 -3.23
CA SER A 4 -6.69 -5.63 -4.25
C SER A 4 -7.90 -4.85 -3.73
N CYS A 5 -8.29 -5.06 -2.48
CA CYS A 5 -9.48 -4.44 -1.88
C CYS A 5 -9.14 -3.43 -0.78
N VAL A 6 -7.88 -3.31 -0.39
CA VAL A 6 -7.41 -2.34 0.62
C VAL A 6 -7.25 -0.94 0.03
N SER A 7 -6.97 0.04 0.88
CA SER A 7 -6.67 1.41 0.45
C SER A 7 -5.31 1.53 -0.22
N GLY A 8 -5.06 2.69 -0.84
CA GLY A 8 -3.70 3.14 -1.16
C GLY A 8 -2.79 3.13 0.08
N ALA A 9 -1.48 3.04 -0.17
CA ALA A 9 -0.45 3.02 0.85
C ALA A 9 0.20 4.39 1.03
N GLN A 10 0.64 4.70 2.24
CA GLN A 10 1.45 5.90 2.52
C GLN A 10 2.75 5.96 1.69
N LEU A 11 3.19 4.84 1.12
CA LEU A 11 4.30 4.77 0.18
C LEU A 11 4.05 5.61 -1.09
N SER A 12 2.80 5.73 -1.57
CA SER A 12 2.45 6.57 -2.73
C SER A 12 2.76 8.04 -2.45
N ASN A 13 2.51 8.51 -1.22
CA ASN A 13 2.82 9.89 -0.81
C ASN A 13 4.30 10.18 -0.87
N TYR A 14 5.13 9.23 -0.43
CA TYR A 14 6.59 9.35 -0.50
C TYR A 14 7.08 9.34 -1.96
N ALA A 15 6.57 8.42 -2.78
CA ALA A 15 6.91 8.34 -4.20
C ALA A 15 6.51 9.62 -4.95
N THR A 16 5.31 10.15 -4.69
CA THR A 16 4.84 11.43 -5.22
C THR A 16 5.71 12.58 -4.73
N PHE A 17 6.06 12.63 -3.45
CA PHE A 17 6.94 13.68 -2.91
C PHE A 17 8.32 13.70 -3.57
N LEU A 18 8.92 12.53 -3.84
CA LEU A 18 10.22 12.45 -4.51
C LEU A 18 10.14 12.77 -6.01
N THR A 19 9.03 12.46 -6.67
CA THR A 19 8.88 12.59 -8.13
C THR A 19 8.31 13.95 -8.53
N ASP A 20 7.28 14.41 -7.83
CA ASP A 20 6.53 15.64 -8.08
C ASP A 20 6.14 16.29 -6.74
N PRO A 21 7.07 16.99 -6.06
CA PRO A 21 6.83 17.53 -4.71
C PRO A 21 5.57 18.40 -4.59
N HIS A 22 5.23 19.15 -5.64
CA HIS A 22 4.04 20.00 -5.69
C HIS A 22 2.72 19.20 -5.69
N MET A 23 2.75 17.91 -6.05
CA MET A 23 1.60 16.99 -6.01
C MET A 23 1.48 16.23 -4.69
N ALA A 24 2.48 16.31 -3.79
CA ALA A 24 2.45 15.56 -2.53
C ALA A 24 1.19 15.80 -1.68
N PRO A 25 0.66 17.04 -1.54
CA PRO A 25 -0.60 17.27 -0.82
C PRO A 25 -1.80 16.52 -1.43
N LEU A 26 -1.86 16.45 -2.76
CA LEU A 26 -2.93 15.74 -3.47
C LEU A 26 -2.87 14.23 -3.17
N SER A 27 -1.68 13.63 -3.24
CA SER A 27 -1.45 12.22 -2.90
C SER A 27 -1.93 11.93 -1.47
N ILE A 28 -1.54 12.77 -0.50
CA ILE A 28 -1.91 12.60 0.91
C ILE A 28 -3.43 12.63 1.09
N VAL A 29 -4.13 13.54 0.40
CA VAL A 29 -5.60 13.62 0.45
C VAL A 29 -6.24 12.38 -0.18
N MET A 30 -5.75 11.94 -1.34
CA MET A 30 -6.25 10.73 -2.01
C MET A 30 -6.08 9.50 -1.11
N THR A 31 -4.90 9.28 -0.54
CA THR A 31 -4.65 8.17 0.38
C THR A 31 -5.53 8.26 1.60
N SER A 32 -5.70 9.45 2.19
CA SER A 32 -6.55 9.64 3.38
C SER A 32 -8.01 9.29 3.09
N LEU A 33 -8.56 9.74 1.95
CA LEU A 33 -9.92 9.41 1.51
C LEU A 33 -10.06 7.92 1.19
N SER A 34 -9.07 7.32 0.54
CA SER A 34 -9.02 5.88 0.26
C SER A 34 -9.02 5.08 1.56
N THR A 35 -8.21 5.46 2.55
CA THR A 35 -8.13 4.82 3.87
C THR A 35 -9.44 4.96 4.65
N ALA A 36 -10.06 6.14 4.66
CA ALA A 36 -11.34 6.33 5.34
C ALA A 36 -12.46 5.49 4.71
N SER A 37 -12.52 5.47 3.38
CA SER A 37 -13.54 4.72 2.64
C SER A 37 -13.30 3.19 2.65
N ALA A 38 -12.03 2.76 2.79
CA ALA A 38 -11.67 1.35 2.90
C ALA A 38 -12.34 0.62 4.07
N VAL A 39 -12.74 1.34 5.13
CA VAL A 39 -13.57 0.79 6.21
C VAL A 39 -14.78 0.06 5.64
N PHE A 40 -15.45 0.62 4.64
CA PHE A 40 -16.63 0.03 4.02
C PHE A 40 -16.29 -0.81 2.80
N PHE A 41 -15.40 -0.31 1.93
CA PHE A 41 -15.11 -0.97 0.66
C PHE A 41 -14.33 -2.28 0.86
N THR A 42 -13.31 -2.32 1.70
CA THR A 42 -12.49 -3.54 1.85
C THR A 42 -13.29 -4.74 2.32
N PRO A 43 -14.13 -4.65 3.37
CA PRO A 43 -14.95 -5.79 3.81
C PRO A 43 -16.03 -6.17 2.80
N THR A 44 -16.69 -5.17 2.19
CA THR A 44 -17.77 -5.40 1.22
C THR A 44 -17.25 -6.07 -0.05
N LEU A 45 -16.15 -5.59 -0.63
CA LEU A 45 -15.53 -6.22 -1.79
C LEU A 45 -15.00 -7.61 -1.44
N SER A 46 -14.43 -7.81 -0.25
CA SER A 46 -13.97 -9.13 0.20
C SER A 46 -15.15 -10.12 0.28
N TYR A 47 -16.27 -9.71 0.85
CA TYR A 47 -17.49 -10.53 0.89
C TYR A 47 -18.02 -10.84 -0.52
N LEU A 48 -18.05 -9.87 -1.43
CA LEU A 48 -18.50 -10.10 -2.80
C LEU A 48 -17.60 -11.06 -3.58
N LEU A 49 -16.28 -11.00 -3.37
CA LEU A 49 -15.30 -11.79 -4.12
C LEU A 49 -15.10 -13.21 -3.58
N ILE A 50 -15.15 -13.42 -2.26
CA ILE A 50 -14.90 -14.74 -1.65
C ILE A 50 -15.95 -15.21 -0.63
N GLY A 51 -16.92 -14.38 -0.26
CA GLY A 51 -17.92 -14.68 0.77
C GLY A 51 -18.81 -15.89 0.48
N LYS A 52 -18.89 -16.33 -0.80
CA LYS A 52 -19.55 -17.59 -1.17
C LYS A 52 -18.71 -18.85 -0.91
N LYS A 53 -17.40 -18.71 -0.73
CA LYS A 53 -16.45 -19.82 -0.53
C LYS A 53 -15.91 -19.87 0.89
N LEU A 54 -15.82 -18.74 1.57
CA LEU A 54 -15.31 -18.61 2.93
C LEU A 54 -16.19 -17.65 3.73
N PRO A 55 -16.43 -17.93 5.02
CA PRO A 55 -17.14 -16.99 5.88
C PRO A 55 -16.32 -15.71 6.02
N VAL A 56 -16.88 -14.57 5.59
CA VAL A 56 -16.25 -13.25 5.72
C VAL A 56 -17.02 -12.47 6.78
N ASP A 57 -16.36 -12.15 7.89
CA ASP A 57 -16.91 -11.31 8.96
C ASP A 57 -16.79 -9.83 8.56
N VAL A 58 -17.80 -9.34 7.83
CA VAL A 58 -17.83 -7.96 7.32
C VAL A 58 -17.75 -6.94 8.46
N VAL A 59 -18.56 -7.13 9.52
CA VAL A 59 -18.65 -6.18 10.64
C VAL A 59 -17.36 -6.19 11.45
N GLY A 60 -16.80 -7.37 11.72
CA GLY A 60 -15.51 -7.48 12.40
C GLY A 60 -14.37 -6.85 11.60
N MET A 61 -14.34 -7.05 10.28
CA MET A 61 -13.34 -6.42 9.40
C MET A 61 -13.49 -4.89 9.42
N MET A 62 -14.72 -4.36 9.33
CA MET A 62 -14.99 -2.92 9.46
C MET A 62 -14.43 -2.36 10.78
N SER A 63 -14.79 -3.00 11.91
CA SER A 63 -14.32 -2.60 13.24
C SER A 63 -12.79 -2.66 13.35
N SER A 64 -12.17 -3.68 12.75
CA SER A 64 -10.72 -3.85 12.79
C SER A 64 -9.99 -2.80 11.96
N ILE A 65 -10.52 -2.41 10.79
CA ILE A 65 -9.93 -1.33 9.98
C ILE A 65 -10.00 -0.01 10.77
N VAL A 66 -11.14 0.27 11.44
CA VAL A 66 -11.26 1.46 12.30
C VAL A 66 -10.22 1.43 13.42
N GLN A 67 -10.05 0.30 14.11
CA GLN A 67 -9.13 0.18 15.25
C GLN A 67 -7.66 0.17 14.88
N ILE A 68 -7.28 -0.52 13.80
CA ILE A 68 -5.88 -0.74 13.42
C ILE A 68 -5.35 0.39 12.53
N VAL A 69 -6.23 1.10 11.80
CA VAL A 69 -5.82 2.11 10.83
C VAL A 69 -6.38 3.49 11.16
N VAL A 70 -7.70 3.64 11.23
CA VAL A 70 -8.31 4.97 11.35
C VAL A 70 -8.01 5.61 12.70
N ALA A 71 -8.16 4.86 13.80
CA ALA A 71 -7.93 5.36 15.15
C ALA A 71 -6.46 5.76 15.38
N PRO A 72 -5.43 4.97 15.01
CA PRO A 72 -4.04 5.38 15.12
C PRO A 72 -3.68 6.59 14.26
N ILE A 73 -4.23 6.70 13.04
CA ILE A 73 -4.02 7.88 12.19
C ILE A 73 -4.64 9.12 12.83
N ALA A 74 -5.91 9.05 13.27
CA ALA A 74 -6.58 10.15 13.93
C ALA A 74 -5.85 10.55 15.22
N ALA A 75 -5.44 9.59 16.05
CA ALA A 75 -4.66 9.83 17.25
C ALA A 75 -3.32 10.50 16.95
N GLY A 76 -2.59 10.03 15.92
CA GLY A 76 -1.34 10.63 15.48
C GLY A 76 -1.50 12.07 15.00
N LEU A 77 -2.57 12.37 14.25
CA LEU A 77 -2.90 13.73 13.79
C LEU A 77 -3.26 14.65 14.96
N LEU A 78 -4.07 14.17 15.91
CA LEU A 78 -4.41 14.94 17.11
C LEU A 78 -3.17 15.18 17.98
N LEU A 79 -2.31 14.18 18.14
CA LEU A 79 -1.05 14.30 18.87
C LEU A 79 -0.13 15.34 18.23
N ASN A 80 -0.01 15.33 16.91
CA ASN A 80 0.79 16.30 16.17
C ASN A 80 0.25 17.74 16.34
N ARG A 81 -1.08 17.89 16.39
CA ARG A 81 -1.73 19.19 16.61
C ARG A 81 -1.55 19.72 18.04
N PHE A 82 -1.71 18.87 19.05
CA PHE A 82 -1.74 19.31 20.45
C PHE A 82 -0.38 19.23 21.17
N LEU A 83 0.50 18.31 20.76
CA LEU A 83 1.81 18.06 21.37
C LEU A 83 2.93 18.03 20.30
N PRO A 84 3.09 19.09 19.48
CA PRO A 84 4.05 19.09 18.36
C PRO A 84 5.50 18.88 18.82
N ARG A 85 5.88 19.38 20.01
CA ARG A 85 7.23 19.16 20.58
C ARG A 85 7.52 17.69 20.84
N LEU A 86 6.55 16.94 21.33
CA LEU A 86 6.68 15.50 21.55
C LEU A 86 6.82 14.78 20.19
N CYS A 87 5.97 15.14 19.21
CA CYS A 87 6.07 14.59 17.86
C CYS A 87 7.44 14.83 17.22
N SER A 88 7.98 16.05 17.31
CA SER A 88 9.32 16.36 16.79
C SER A 88 10.43 15.58 17.51
N ALA A 89 10.27 15.31 18.82
CA ALA A 89 11.24 14.52 19.57
C ALA A 89 11.24 13.03 19.19
N ILE A 90 10.07 12.45 18.91
CA ILE A 90 9.95 11.02 18.53
C ILE A 90 10.18 10.77 17.04
N GLN A 91 9.96 11.77 16.17
CA GLN A 91 10.02 11.64 14.71
C GLN A 91 11.32 10.99 14.19
N PRO A 92 12.52 11.28 14.71
CA PRO A 92 13.75 10.61 14.27
C PRO A 92 13.76 9.10 14.50
N PHE A 93 13.02 8.61 15.50
CA PHE A 93 12.96 7.19 15.86
C PHE A 93 11.87 6.41 15.11
N LEU A 94 10.87 7.11 14.55
CA LEU A 94 9.73 6.45 13.88
C LEU A 94 10.14 5.68 12.62
N PRO A 95 10.99 6.19 11.69
CA PRO A 95 11.39 5.43 10.50
C PRO A 95 12.08 4.09 10.80
N PRO A 96 13.15 4.01 11.63
CA PRO A 96 13.81 2.73 11.89
C PRO A 96 12.89 1.76 12.65
N LEU A 97 12.08 2.25 13.59
CA LEU A 97 11.10 1.43 14.29
C LEU A 97 10.04 0.86 13.33
N SER A 98 9.54 1.68 12.40
CA SER A 98 8.57 1.25 11.39
C SER A 98 9.14 0.16 10.49
N VAL A 99 10.40 0.29 10.05
CA VAL A 99 11.08 -0.73 9.23
C VAL A 99 11.25 -2.03 10.03
N PHE A 100 11.69 -1.94 11.29
CA PHE A 100 11.85 -3.10 12.15
C PHE A 100 10.53 -3.85 12.38
N VAL A 101 9.47 -3.14 12.77
CA VAL A 101 8.14 -3.74 12.99
C VAL A 101 7.60 -4.33 11.68
N THR A 102 7.75 -3.62 10.56
CA THR A 102 7.33 -4.11 9.24
C THR A 102 8.06 -5.40 8.88
N ALA A 103 9.37 -5.49 9.10
CA ALA A 103 10.16 -6.68 8.84
C ALA A 103 9.67 -7.88 9.66
N LEU A 104 9.33 -7.69 10.94
CA LEU A 104 8.77 -8.75 11.78
C LEU A 104 7.37 -9.18 11.31
N CYS A 105 6.49 -8.21 11.02
CA CYS A 105 5.12 -8.50 10.57
C CYS A 105 5.13 -9.27 9.25
N VAL A 106 5.91 -8.81 8.26
CA VAL A 106 6.03 -9.42 6.92
C VAL A 106 6.81 -10.74 6.97
N GLY A 107 7.85 -10.82 7.78
CA GLY A 107 8.67 -12.02 7.91
C GLY A 107 7.93 -13.21 8.51
N SER A 108 7.03 -12.98 9.47
CA SER A 108 6.34 -14.07 10.16
C SER A 108 5.52 -15.01 9.25
N PRO A 109 4.60 -14.56 8.36
CA PRO A 109 3.88 -15.47 7.47
C PRO A 109 4.80 -16.13 6.44
N LEU A 110 5.87 -15.46 6.00
CA LEU A 110 6.83 -16.03 5.06
C LEU A 110 7.64 -17.16 5.68
N ALA A 111 8.09 -16.97 6.93
CA ALA A 111 8.87 -17.96 7.67
C ALA A 111 8.01 -19.20 8.01
N ILE A 112 6.79 -18.99 8.53
CA ILE A 112 5.87 -20.09 8.86
C ILE A 112 5.53 -20.93 7.62
N ASN A 113 5.40 -20.28 6.45
CA ASN A 113 4.97 -20.93 5.21
C ASN A 113 6.11 -21.11 4.20
N ILE A 114 7.37 -21.21 4.65
CA ILE A 114 8.55 -21.22 3.76
C ILE A 114 8.49 -22.31 2.68
N LYS A 115 7.96 -23.49 3.00
CA LYS A 115 7.78 -24.58 2.03
C LYS A 115 6.82 -24.20 0.90
N ALA A 116 5.72 -23.54 1.22
CA ALA A 116 4.76 -23.07 0.22
C ALA A 116 5.35 -21.91 -0.60
N VAL A 117 6.08 -20.99 0.05
CA VAL A 117 6.77 -19.87 -0.61
C VAL A 117 7.82 -20.35 -1.62
N LEU A 118 8.58 -21.41 -1.29
CA LEU A 118 9.61 -21.97 -2.18
C LEU A 118 9.06 -22.94 -3.23
N SER A 119 7.77 -23.27 -3.18
CA SER A 119 7.12 -24.16 -4.16
C SER A 119 6.65 -23.38 -5.41
N PRO A 120 6.23 -24.07 -6.49
CA PRO A 120 5.62 -23.42 -7.65
C PRO A 120 4.39 -22.55 -7.30
N TYR A 121 3.73 -22.83 -6.19
CA TYR A 121 2.64 -22.00 -5.66
C TYR A 121 3.14 -20.59 -5.26
N GLY A 122 4.27 -20.49 -4.55
CA GLY A 122 4.86 -19.21 -4.17
C GLY A 122 5.30 -18.40 -5.39
N LEU A 123 5.87 -19.06 -6.41
CA LEU A 123 6.20 -18.41 -7.69
C LEU A 123 4.94 -17.86 -8.39
N SER A 124 3.83 -18.61 -8.35
CA SER A 124 2.55 -18.17 -8.89
C SER A 124 2.02 -16.92 -8.18
N ILE A 125 2.16 -16.84 -6.84
CA ILE A 125 1.81 -15.65 -6.06
C ILE A 125 2.63 -14.44 -6.52
N VAL A 126 3.95 -14.60 -6.64
CA VAL A 126 4.84 -13.51 -7.08
C VAL A 126 4.42 -12.98 -8.44
N PHE A 127 4.18 -13.86 -9.42
CA PHE A 127 3.75 -13.46 -10.76
C PHE A 127 2.40 -12.74 -10.75
N LEU A 128 1.41 -13.27 -10.02
CA LEU A 128 0.08 -12.67 -9.91
C LEU A 128 0.13 -11.29 -9.27
N LEU A 129 0.93 -11.11 -8.21
CA LEU A 129 1.09 -9.82 -7.55
C LEU A 129 1.87 -8.83 -8.42
N PHE A 130 2.94 -9.29 -9.06
CA PHE A 130 3.70 -8.47 -10.01
C PHE A 130 2.79 -7.95 -11.13
N ALA A 131 1.99 -8.83 -11.74
CA ALA A 131 1.01 -8.47 -12.76
C ALA A 131 -0.03 -7.51 -12.19
N PHE A 132 -0.62 -7.81 -11.03
CA PHE A 132 -1.62 -6.95 -10.39
C PHE A 132 -1.12 -5.53 -10.14
N HIS A 133 0.04 -5.36 -9.50
CA HIS A 133 0.61 -4.05 -9.23
C HIS A 133 0.95 -3.33 -10.53
N THR A 134 1.66 -3.99 -11.45
CA THR A 134 2.05 -3.40 -12.75
C THR A 134 0.83 -2.94 -13.54
N THR A 135 -0.20 -3.78 -13.66
CA THR A 135 -1.46 -3.40 -14.32
C THR A 135 -2.15 -2.25 -13.60
N SER A 136 -2.15 -2.22 -12.27
CA SER A 136 -2.76 -1.13 -11.50
C SER A 136 -2.03 0.20 -11.70
N PHE A 137 -0.69 0.19 -11.77
CA PHE A 137 0.12 1.35 -12.10
C PHE A 137 -0.15 1.86 -13.52
N VAL A 138 -0.10 0.97 -14.51
CA VAL A 138 -0.35 1.29 -15.93
C VAL A 138 -1.77 1.83 -16.12
N ALA A 139 -2.77 1.15 -15.56
CA ALA A 139 -4.15 1.58 -15.62
C ALA A 139 -4.35 2.96 -14.98
N GLY A 140 -3.81 3.19 -13.77
CA GLY A 140 -3.88 4.50 -13.12
C GLY A 140 -3.27 5.61 -13.96
N TYR A 141 -2.09 5.38 -14.54
CA TYR A 141 -1.42 6.33 -15.40
C TYR A 141 -2.25 6.68 -16.64
N HIS A 142 -2.76 5.68 -17.36
CA HIS A 142 -3.51 5.91 -18.59
C HIS A 142 -4.90 6.50 -18.34
N LEU A 143 -5.63 6.02 -17.32
CA LEU A 143 -6.95 6.56 -16.95
C LEU A 143 -6.87 8.02 -16.53
N ALA A 144 -5.84 8.39 -15.77
CA ALA A 144 -5.58 9.78 -15.44
C ALA A 144 -5.32 10.63 -16.71
N GLY A 145 -4.53 10.09 -17.65
CA GLY A 145 -4.20 10.77 -18.90
C GLY A 145 -5.40 10.98 -19.82
N THR A 146 -6.35 10.04 -19.84
CA THR A 146 -7.56 10.16 -20.65
C THR A 146 -8.54 11.15 -20.02
N TRP A 147 -8.78 11.06 -18.71
CA TRP A 147 -9.79 11.87 -18.02
C TRP A 147 -9.33 13.31 -17.76
N PHE A 148 -8.06 13.50 -17.42
CA PHE A 148 -7.50 14.81 -17.07
C PHE A 148 -6.59 15.39 -18.16
N ARG A 149 -6.81 14.99 -19.43
CA ARG A 149 -5.96 15.37 -20.58
C ARG A 149 -5.76 16.87 -20.80
N LYS A 150 -6.65 17.71 -20.26
CA LYS A 150 -6.62 19.18 -20.37
C LYS A 150 -5.91 19.86 -19.20
N SER A 151 -5.50 19.11 -18.17
CA SER A 151 -4.77 19.65 -17.03
C SER A 151 -3.38 20.10 -17.46
N ALA A 152 -2.93 21.26 -16.98
CA ALA A 152 -1.57 21.74 -17.21
C ALA A 152 -0.53 20.76 -16.64
N ASP A 153 -0.84 20.14 -15.51
CA ASP A 153 0.04 19.21 -14.81
C ASP A 153 -0.31 17.74 -15.09
N VAL A 154 -0.89 17.43 -16.25
CA VAL A 154 -1.40 16.10 -16.58
C VAL A 154 -0.36 15.00 -16.34
N LYS A 155 0.93 15.23 -16.65
CA LYS A 155 1.98 14.22 -16.44
C LYS A 155 2.25 13.94 -14.97
N ALA A 156 2.33 14.97 -14.13
CA ALA A 156 2.50 14.82 -12.69
C ALA A 156 1.26 14.16 -12.06
N LEU A 157 0.06 14.52 -12.51
CA LEU A 157 -1.19 13.90 -12.09
C LEU A 157 -1.27 12.42 -12.51
N GLN A 158 -0.84 12.08 -13.72
CA GLN A 158 -0.78 10.70 -14.20
C GLN A 158 0.13 9.83 -13.31
N ARG A 159 1.31 10.35 -12.93
CA ARG A 159 2.24 9.65 -12.03
C ARG A 159 1.66 9.52 -10.62
N THR A 160 1.09 10.59 -10.08
CA THR A 160 0.45 10.59 -8.75
C THR A 160 -0.67 9.55 -8.68
N ILE A 161 -1.58 9.52 -9.67
CA ILE A 161 -2.67 8.54 -9.71
C ILE A 161 -2.13 7.12 -9.94
N SER A 162 -1.10 6.96 -10.78
CA SER A 162 -0.42 5.67 -10.95
C SER A 162 0.12 5.14 -9.62
N PHE A 163 0.84 5.98 -8.85
CA PHE A 163 1.34 5.60 -7.53
C PHE A 163 0.21 5.23 -6.57
N GLU A 164 -0.85 6.02 -6.54
CA GLU A 164 -2.00 5.78 -5.65
C GLU A 164 -2.74 4.48 -5.97
N THR A 165 -2.89 4.11 -7.25
CA THR A 165 -3.58 2.87 -7.64
C THR A 165 -2.69 1.64 -7.52
N GLY A 166 -1.40 1.74 -7.81
CA GLY A 166 -0.49 0.60 -7.79
C GLY A 166 0.14 0.30 -6.43
N MET A 167 0.35 1.30 -5.57
CA MET A 167 0.86 1.11 -4.21
C MET A 167 -0.27 0.89 -3.21
N GLN A 168 -0.67 -0.37 -3.04
CA GLN A 168 -1.70 -0.78 -2.09
C GLN A 168 -1.16 -0.96 -0.68
N SER A 169 -2.00 -0.74 0.34
CA SER A 169 -1.64 -0.94 1.76
C SER A 169 -1.58 -2.43 2.10
N SER A 170 -0.54 -3.11 1.65
CA SER A 170 -0.38 -4.56 1.85
C SER A 170 -0.21 -4.96 3.32
N LEU A 171 0.21 -4.02 4.18
CA LEU A 171 0.21 -4.23 5.64
C LEU A 171 -1.20 -4.28 6.23
N LEU A 172 -2.15 -3.48 5.72
CA LEU A 172 -3.56 -3.61 6.10
C LEU A 172 -4.11 -4.97 5.64
N ALA A 173 -3.79 -5.37 4.41
CA ALA A 173 -4.20 -6.68 3.89
C ALA A 173 -3.64 -7.83 4.75
N LEU A 174 -2.39 -7.71 5.21
CA LEU A 174 -1.75 -8.67 6.11
C LEU A 174 -2.41 -8.70 7.50
N ALA A 175 -2.71 -7.53 8.07
CA ALA A 175 -3.39 -7.45 9.36
C ALA A 175 -4.79 -8.10 9.32
N LEU A 176 -5.54 -7.87 8.23
CA LEU A 176 -6.84 -8.51 8.02
C LEU A 176 -6.72 -10.02 7.77
N ALA A 177 -5.72 -10.45 6.98
CA ALA A 177 -5.43 -11.87 6.76
C ALA A 177 -5.23 -12.60 8.09
N ASN A 178 -4.33 -12.09 8.93
CA ASN A 178 -3.98 -12.71 10.20
C ASN A 178 -5.12 -12.72 11.23
N ARG A 179 -6.07 -11.78 11.12
CA ARG A 179 -7.16 -11.65 12.09
C ARG A 179 -8.43 -12.40 11.71
N PHE A 180 -8.74 -12.49 10.41
CA PHE A 180 -10.02 -13.01 9.92
C PHE A 180 -9.92 -14.34 9.19
N PHE A 181 -8.71 -14.77 8.81
CA PHE A 181 -8.51 -16.03 8.10
C PHE A 181 -7.68 -16.97 8.97
N PRO A 182 -8.21 -18.16 9.33
CA PRO A 182 -7.51 -19.10 10.21
C PRO A 182 -6.21 -19.66 9.61
N ASP A 183 -6.15 -19.74 8.27
CA ASP A 183 -5.00 -20.30 7.58
C ASP A 183 -3.87 -19.26 7.46
N PRO A 184 -2.70 -19.48 8.08
CA PRO A 184 -1.57 -18.56 8.02
C PRO A 184 -1.03 -18.37 6.60
N LEU A 185 -1.33 -19.28 5.66
CA LEU A 185 -0.95 -19.15 4.26
C LEU A 185 -1.60 -17.92 3.59
N VAL A 186 -2.75 -17.47 4.09
CA VAL A 186 -3.44 -16.26 3.59
C VAL A 186 -2.62 -14.99 3.82
N GLY A 187 -1.70 -15.00 4.81
CA GLY A 187 -0.75 -13.92 5.05
C GLY A 187 0.41 -13.85 4.05
N VAL A 188 0.66 -14.90 3.25
CA VAL A 188 1.78 -14.94 2.30
C VAL A 188 1.62 -13.92 1.16
N PRO A 189 0.49 -13.85 0.42
CA PRO A 189 0.33 -12.86 -0.64
C PRO A 189 0.54 -11.39 -0.21
N PRO A 190 -0.06 -10.89 0.88
CA PRO A 190 0.19 -9.51 1.30
C PRO A 190 1.64 -9.29 1.76
N ALA A 191 2.28 -10.28 2.40
CA ALA A 191 3.69 -10.19 2.76
C ALA A 191 4.61 -10.11 1.52
N VAL A 192 4.40 -10.97 0.53
CA VAL A 192 5.13 -10.91 -0.77
C VAL A 192 4.88 -9.57 -1.46
N SER A 193 3.65 -9.06 -1.42
CA SER A 193 3.29 -7.76 -2.01
C SER A 193 4.07 -6.60 -1.38
N VAL A 194 4.29 -6.60 -0.05
CA VAL A 194 5.17 -5.60 0.60
C VAL A 194 6.58 -5.66 0.01
N CYS A 195 7.15 -6.86 -0.15
CA CYS A 195 8.49 -7.03 -0.75
C CYS A 195 8.55 -6.53 -2.20
N LEU A 196 7.49 -6.76 -2.99
CA LEU A 196 7.40 -6.33 -4.39
C LEU A 196 7.19 -4.82 -4.57
N LEU A 197 6.76 -4.11 -3.53
CA LEU A 197 6.57 -2.66 -3.53
C LEU A 197 7.75 -1.90 -2.92
N LEU A 198 8.82 -2.58 -2.49
CA LEU A 198 10.03 -1.90 -2.04
C LEU A 198 10.61 -1.02 -3.17
N PRO A 199 11.27 0.12 -2.86
CA PRO A 199 11.69 1.09 -3.88
C PRO A 199 12.59 0.53 -4.99
N LYS A 200 13.34 -0.54 -4.72
CA LYS A 200 14.23 -1.22 -5.68
C LYS A 200 13.56 -2.40 -6.40
N ALA A 201 12.29 -2.67 -6.13
CA ALA A 201 11.59 -3.81 -6.70
C ALA A 201 11.10 -3.52 -8.14
N PRO A 202 11.00 -4.56 -9.00
CA PRO A 202 10.71 -4.40 -10.42
C PRO A 202 9.42 -3.62 -10.77
N PRO A 203 8.28 -3.76 -10.07
CA PRO A 203 7.08 -2.95 -10.36
C PRO A 203 7.32 -1.45 -10.18
N VAL A 204 8.10 -1.06 -9.16
CA VAL A 204 8.40 0.34 -8.86
C VAL A 204 9.42 0.89 -9.85
N ALA A 205 10.44 0.08 -10.17
CA ALA A 205 11.41 0.40 -11.22
C ALA A 205 10.75 0.52 -12.62
N PHE A 206 9.73 -0.28 -12.91
CA PHE A 206 9.01 -0.23 -14.18
C PHE A 206 8.21 1.08 -14.35
N ILE A 207 7.60 1.62 -13.29
CA ILE A 207 6.96 2.94 -13.35
C ILE A 207 8.00 4.04 -13.49
N SER A 208 9.13 3.93 -12.78
CA SER A 208 10.26 4.86 -12.95
C SER A 208 10.68 4.92 -14.42
N ALA A 209 10.78 3.76 -15.08
CA ALA A 209 11.08 3.65 -16.49
C ALA A 209 9.98 4.22 -17.40
N LEU A 210 8.70 3.93 -17.12
CA LEU A 210 7.56 4.51 -17.86
C LEU A 210 7.40 6.03 -17.65
N SER A 211 7.90 6.54 -16.53
CA SER A 211 7.86 7.96 -16.16
C SER A 211 8.92 8.81 -16.85
N MET A 212 9.89 8.22 -17.56
CA MET A 212 11.06 8.88 -18.14
C MET A 212 11.79 9.79 -17.12
N ASN A 213 12.85 9.25 -16.49
CA ASN A 213 13.96 9.97 -15.83
C ASN A 213 13.81 10.59 -14.41
N CYS A 214 12.90 10.16 -13.52
CA CYS A 214 12.79 10.81 -12.20
C CYS A 214 13.24 9.99 -10.97
N PHE A 215 13.06 8.67 -10.92
CA PHE A 215 13.26 7.93 -9.66
C PHE A 215 14.73 7.58 -9.36
N ASP A 216 15.54 7.31 -10.39
CA ASP A 216 16.96 6.94 -10.22
C ASP A 216 17.83 8.11 -9.74
N TYR A 217 17.45 9.36 -10.03
CA TYR A 217 18.21 10.55 -9.64
C TYR A 217 18.00 10.95 -8.16
N SER A 218 16.90 10.52 -7.55
CA SER A 218 16.58 10.88 -6.16
C SER A 218 17.14 9.84 -5.17
N LEU A 219 17.07 8.54 -5.48
CA LEU A 219 17.60 7.48 -4.62
C LEU A 219 19.14 7.43 -4.58
N SER A 220 19.82 7.88 -5.64
CA SER A 220 21.28 8.03 -5.68
C SER A 220 21.80 9.19 -4.81
N ASN A 221 20.94 10.13 -4.41
CA ASN A 221 21.27 11.26 -3.52
C ASN A 221 20.85 11.04 -2.06
N VAL A 222 20.24 9.88 -1.74
CA VAL A 222 19.74 9.53 -0.38
C VAL A 222 20.49 8.33 0.22
N THR A 223 21.46 7.77 -0.50
CA THR A 223 22.46 6.79 0.02
C THR A 223 23.83 7.42 0.08
#